data_AF-A0AA42P3Y0-F1
#
_entry.id   AF-A0AA42P3Y0-F1
#
_cell.length_a   1.000
_cell.length_b   1.000
_cell.length_c   1.000
_cell.angle_alpha   90.00
_cell.angle_beta   90.00
_cell.angle_gamma   90.00
#
_symmetry.space_group_name_H-M   'P 1'
#
loop_
_entity.id
_entity.type
_entity.pdbx_description
1 polymer ?
#
loop_
_entity_poly.entity_id
_entity_poly.type
_entity_poly.pdbx_seq_one_letter_code
_entity_poly.pdbx_strand_id
1 'polypeptide(L)'
;MKSRSSLLAPLLLALAVPVTSLAAPPATQAPSALPSDPTEDPLLISAGFLNGHPDLRFRMLGMEKQRANDLQAAFGFFQRAGFYGDKVSQAMVAEMLWNGTGTAVNRPLAYAWMDLAAERGYKGFLELRERYWAALSEAEQVQAVTEGEAVYARFGDAAAEPRLALAMRREQKRMTGSRTGFAGNVKILVPGPNGTTEQIDGTKFYDSRYWDPAQYRQWQDTIWSTPRVARVDVGSVTQLPAETGRPSRIPEVAPQPDAPEPKTDDAQPQPIPGQH
;
A
#
# COMPACT_ATOMS: atom_id res chain seq x y z
N MET A 1 -40.62 82.57 42.23
CA MET A 1 -41.32 82.11 41.01
C MET A 1 -40.29 81.54 40.04
N LYS A 2 -40.58 80.36 39.47
CA LYS A 2 -39.62 79.45 38.78
C LYS A 2 -38.92 80.14 37.60
N SER A 3 -37.59 80.20 37.63
CA SER A 3 -36.74 80.52 36.47
C SER A 3 -36.09 79.22 35.97
N ARG A 4 -36.34 78.88 34.71
CA ARG A 4 -35.78 77.70 34.03
C ARG A 4 -34.44 78.08 33.42
N SER A 5 -33.37 77.46 33.91
CA SER A 5 -32.02 77.57 33.36
C SER A 5 -31.86 76.63 32.17
N SER A 6 -31.64 77.19 30.97
CA SER A 6 -31.24 76.46 29.77
C SER A 6 -29.71 76.41 29.73
N LEU A 7 -29.13 75.23 29.99
CA LEU A 7 -27.70 74.99 29.86
C LEU A 7 -27.40 74.39 28.47
N LEU A 8 -26.53 75.09 27.73
CA LEU A 8 -25.89 74.64 26.51
C LEU A 8 -24.99 73.42 26.79
N ALA A 9 -25.16 72.36 26.01
CA ALA A 9 -24.26 71.21 26.01
C ALA A 9 -23.08 71.46 25.05
N PRO A 10 -21.82 71.28 25.50
CA PRO A 10 -20.66 71.36 24.62
C PRO A 10 -20.42 70.03 23.89
N LEU A 11 -20.15 70.13 22.59
CA LEU A 11 -19.76 69.05 21.69
C LEU A 11 -18.31 68.62 22.00
N LEU A 12 -18.13 67.49 22.67
CA LEU A 12 -16.82 66.88 22.94
C LEU A 12 -16.46 65.90 21.80
N LEU A 13 -15.46 66.28 21.00
CA LEU A 13 -14.86 65.47 19.94
C LEU A 13 -13.95 64.41 20.56
N ALA A 14 -14.39 63.15 20.64
CA ALA A 14 -13.59 62.04 21.15
C ALA A 14 -12.68 61.47 20.05
N LEU A 15 -11.37 61.55 20.26
CA LEU A 15 -10.33 60.89 19.46
C LEU A 15 -10.42 59.36 19.65
N ALA A 16 -10.74 58.61 18.59
CA ALA A 16 -10.70 57.16 18.59
C ALA A 16 -9.27 56.68 18.28
N VAL A 17 -8.62 56.03 19.24
CA VAL A 17 -7.35 55.31 19.03
C VAL A 17 -7.67 53.91 18.50
N PRO A 18 -7.12 53.47 17.35
CA PRO A 18 -7.39 52.14 16.82
C PRO A 18 -6.65 51.10 17.66
N VAL A 19 -7.39 50.20 18.29
CA VAL A 19 -6.85 48.99 18.92
C VAL A 19 -6.46 48.03 17.79
N THR A 20 -5.17 47.94 17.50
CA THR A 20 -4.62 46.92 16.60
C THR A 20 -4.75 45.56 17.28
N SER A 21 -5.70 44.74 16.82
CA SER A 21 -5.84 43.34 17.24
C SER A 21 -4.60 42.56 16.80
N LEU A 22 -3.86 41.99 17.77
CA LEU A 22 -2.84 40.98 17.48
C LEU A 22 -3.55 39.72 16.98
N ALA A 23 -3.43 39.45 15.68
CA ALA A 23 -3.86 38.20 15.08
C ALA A 23 -3.07 37.05 15.71
N ALA A 24 -3.78 36.09 16.30
CA ALA A 24 -3.18 34.83 16.73
C ALA A 24 -2.57 34.11 15.52
N PRO A 25 -1.39 33.48 15.65
CA PRO A 25 -0.83 32.69 14.57
C PRO A 25 -1.80 31.55 14.21
N PRO A 26 -1.89 31.15 12.93
CA PRO A 26 -2.73 30.04 12.53
C PRO A 26 -2.33 28.79 13.30
N ALA A 27 -3.31 28.11 13.89
CA ALA A 27 -3.11 26.83 14.55
C ALA A 27 -2.45 25.86 13.54
N THR A 28 -1.24 25.42 13.86
CA THR A 28 -0.57 24.33 13.17
C THR A 28 -1.48 23.11 13.27
N GLN A 29 -2.04 22.68 12.15
CA GLN A 29 -2.81 21.43 12.08
C GLN A 29 -1.91 20.31 12.60
N ALA A 30 -2.39 19.58 13.61
CA ALA A 30 -1.71 18.39 14.08
C ALA A 30 -1.45 17.45 12.89
N PRO A 31 -0.30 16.77 12.83
CA PRO A 31 -0.03 15.83 11.75
C PRO A 31 -1.20 14.84 11.66
N SER A 32 -1.80 14.75 10.46
CA SER A 32 -2.88 13.82 10.16
C SER A 32 -2.54 12.45 10.72
N ALA A 33 -3.49 11.82 11.40
CA ALA A 33 -3.39 10.42 11.80
C ALA A 33 -2.90 9.58 10.61
N LEU A 34 -2.10 8.54 10.89
CA LEU A 34 -1.61 7.60 9.86
C LEU A 34 -2.76 7.26 8.90
N PRO A 35 -2.55 7.31 7.58
CA PRO A 35 -3.62 7.00 6.62
C PRO A 35 -4.17 5.60 6.89
N SER A 36 -5.51 5.47 6.95
CA SER A 36 -6.18 4.17 7.13
C SER A 36 -5.82 3.21 6.00
N ASP A 37 -5.62 1.92 6.32
CA ASP A 37 -5.41 0.87 5.31
C ASP A 37 -6.72 0.67 4.51
N PRO A 38 -6.73 0.87 3.17
CA PRO A 38 -7.94 0.74 2.37
C PRO A 38 -8.48 -0.70 2.32
N THR A 39 -7.68 -1.70 2.70
CA THR A 39 -8.12 -3.10 2.84
C THR A 39 -8.84 -3.37 4.16
N GLU A 40 -8.84 -2.43 5.10
CA GLU A 40 -9.61 -2.51 6.35
C GLU A 40 -10.98 -1.84 6.24
N ASP A 41 -11.26 -1.12 5.15
CA ASP A 41 -12.55 -0.45 4.90
C ASP A 41 -13.43 -1.34 3.99
N PRO A 42 -14.46 -2.02 4.54
CA PRO A 42 -15.33 -2.90 3.75
C PRO A 42 -16.07 -2.17 2.64
N LEU A 43 -16.31 -0.85 2.81
CA LEU A 43 -16.98 -0.02 1.82
C LEU A 43 -16.08 0.22 0.61
N LEU A 44 -14.78 0.44 0.80
CA LEU A 44 -13.83 0.56 -0.32
C LEU A 44 -13.71 -0.76 -1.11
N ILE A 45 -13.63 -1.88 -0.40
CA ILE A 45 -13.57 -3.21 -1.03
C ILE A 45 -14.82 -3.45 -1.89
N SER A 46 -16.00 -3.26 -1.32
CA SER A 46 -17.28 -3.48 -2.01
C SER A 46 -17.54 -2.47 -3.13
N ALA A 47 -16.97 -1.27 -3.05
CA ALA A 47 -16.97 -0.28 -4.14
C ALA A 47 -16.07 -0.65 -5.34
N GLY A 48 -15.34 -1.76 -5.29
CA GLY A 48 -14.50 -2.23 -6.37
C GLY A 48 -13.11 -1.60 -6.40
N PHE A 49 -12.63 -1.02 -5.30
CA PHE A 49 -11.27 -0.47 -5.16
C PHE A 49 -10.20 -1.46 -5.63
N LEU A 50 -10.34 -2.73 -5.22
CA LEU A 50 -9.41 -3.81 -5.55
C LEU A 50 -9.28 -4.13 -7.05
N ASN A 51 -10.19 -3.65 -7.90
CA ASN A 51 -10.08 -3.81 -9.36
C ASN A 51 -8.91 -3.00 -9.94
N GLY A 52 -8.63 -1.83 -9.36
CA GLY A 52 -7.50 -0.97 -9.73
C GLY A 52 -6.20 -1.32 -9.00
N HIS A 53 -6.30 -2.15 -7.96
CA HIS A 53 -5.22 -2.54 -7.06
C HIS A 53 -4.99 -4.06 -7.08
N PRO A 54 -4.49 -4.61 -8.20
CA PRO A 54 -4.24 -6.04 -8.32
C PRO A 54 -3.19 -6.55 -7.31
N ASP A 55 -2.24 -5.71 -6.91
CA ASP A 55 -1.28 -5.97 -5.84
C ASP A 55 -1.97 -6.33 -4.51
N LEU A 56 -2.93 -5.50 -4.07
CA LEU A 56 -3.71 -5.74 -2.86
C LEU A 56 -4.71 -6.88 -3.04
N ARG A 57 -5.40 -6.93 -4.19
CA ARG A 57 -6.41 -7.95 -4.48
C ARG A 57 -5.81 -9.35 -4.41
N PHE A 58 -4.68 -9.58 -5.07
CA PHE A 58 -4.04 -10.89 -5.06
C PHE A 58 -3.41 -11.21 -3.72
N ARG A 59 -2.89 -10.22 -2.97
CA ARG A 59 -2.43 -10.44 -1.59
C ARG A 59 -3.57 -10.98 -0.72
N MET A 60 -4.76 -10.37 -0.81
CA MET A 60 -5.94 -10.82 -0.06
C MET A 60 -6.38 -12.23 -0.44
N LEU A 61 -6.41 -12.54 -1.75
CA LEU A 61 -6.71 -13.88 -2.23
C LEU A 61 -5.68 -14.92 -1.76
N GLY A 62 -4.39 -14.57 -1.76
CA GLY A 62 -3.32 -15.40 -1.22
C GLY A 62 -3.52 -15.70 0.27
N MET A 63 -3.82 -14.67 1.07
CA MET A 63 -4.12 -14.84 2.50
C MET A 63 -5.40 -15.67 2.74
N GLU A 64 -6.41 -15.55 1.88
CA GLU A 64 -7.61 -16.37 1.95
C GLU A 64 -7.31 -17.85 1.69
N LYS A 65 -6.59 -18.15 0.61
CA LYS A 65 -6.17 -19.52 0.28
C LYS A 65 -5.28 -20.11 1.37
N GLN A 66 -4.38 -19.32 1.94
CA GLN A 66 -3.54 -19.73 3.05
C GLN A 66 -4.38 -20.09 4.29
N ARG A 67 -5.37 -19.26 4.66
CA ARG A 67 -6.32 -19.56 5.76
C ARG A 67 -7.15 -20.82 5.49
N ALA A 68 -7.47 -21.09 4.23
CA ALA A 68 -8.14 -22.31 3.80
C ALA A 68 -7.21 -23.53 3.68
N ASN A 69 -5.92 -23.39 4.02
CA ASN A 69 -4.88 -24.41 3.87
C ASN A 69 -4.65 -24.88 2.41
N ASP A 70 -5.12 -24.10 1.43
CA ASP A 70 -4.85 -24.27 0.00
C ASP A 70 -3.54 -23.55 -0.35
N LEU A 71 -2.43 -24.10 0.14
CA LEU A 71 -1.13 -23.45 0.13
C LEU A 71 -0.54 -23.32 -1.29
N GLN A 72 -0.89 -24.22 -2.21
CA GLN A 72 -0.46 -24.13 -3.59
C GLN A 72 -1.14 -22.95 -4.31
N ALA A 73 -2.45 -22.76 -4.11
CA ALA A 73 -3.14 -21.59 -4.65
C ALA A 73 -2.65 -20.29 -3.99
N ALA A 74 -2.40 -20.32 -2.67
CA ALA A 74 -1.84 -19.17 -1.96
C ALA A 74 -0.50 -18.72 -2.57
N PHE A 75 0.40 -19.68 -2.84
CA PHE A 75 1.68 -19.43 -3.49
C PHE A 75 1.52 -18.68 -4.81
N GLY A 76 0.62 -19.17 -5.66
CA GLY A 76 0.33 -18.57 -6.95
C GLY A 76 -0.22 -17.13 -6.83
N PHE A 77 -1.15 -16.90 -5.89
CA PHE A 77 -1.69 -15.55 -5.67
C PHE A 77 -0.64 -14.58 -5.13
N PHE A 78 0.23 -15.00 -4.22
CA PHE A 78 1.32 -14.15 -3.76
C PHE A 78 2.31 -13.81 -4.89
N GLN A 79 2.58 -14.73 -5.81
CA GLN A 79 3.37 -14.43 -7.01
C GLN A 79 2.68 -13.36 -7.89
N ARG A 80 1.35 -13.44 -8.06
CA ARG A 80 0.60 -12.41 -8.80
C ARG A 80 0.61 -11.06 -8.11
N ALA A 81 0.45 -11.01 -6.79
CA ALA A 81 0.57 -9.76 -6.04
C ALA A 81 1.98 -9.15 -6.18
N GLY A 82 3.01 -9.99 -6.03
CA GLY A 82 4.40 -9.59 -6.24
C GLY A 82 4.71 -9.11 -7.66
N PHE A 83 3.98 -9.61 -8.67
CA PHE A 83 4.08 -9.17 -10.07
C PHE A 83 3.63 -7.71 -10.28
N TYR A 84 2.79 -7.22 -9.37
CA TYR A 84 2.35 -5.82 -9.29
C TYR A 84 3.11 -5.03 -8.19
N GLY A 85 4.20 -5.59 -7.66
CA GLY A 85 5.13 -4.88 -6.77
C GLY A 85 4.78 -4.94 -5.29
N ASP A 86 3.89 -5.84 -4.88
CA ASP A 86 3.57 -6.02 -3.46
C ASP A 86 4.73 -6.70 -2.71
N LYS A 87 5.48 -5.91 -1.92
CA LYS A 87 6.67 -6.40 -1.19
C LYS A 87 6.35 -7.46 -0.14
N VAL A 88 5.17 -7.39 0.46
CA VAL A 88 4.72 -8.40 1.45
C VAL A 88 4.54 -9.75 0.78
N SER A 89 3.86 -9.80 -0.35
CA SER A 89 3.64 -11.04 -1.10
C SER A 89 4.94 -11.58 -1.69
N GLN A 90 5.88 -10.71 -2.10
CA GLN A 90 7.24 -11.13 -2.47
C GLN A 90 7.94 -11.85 -1.31
N ALA A 91 7.84 -11.32 -0.08
CA ALA A 91 8.35 -11.99 1.12
C ALA A 91 7.61 -13.29 1.44
N MET A 92 6.28 -13.36 1.26
CA MET A 92 5.52 -14.62 1.42
C MET A 92 5.95 -15.69 0.42
N VAL A 93 6.17 -15.35 -0.85
CA VAL A 93 6.72 -16.28 -1.85
C VAL A 93 8.08 -16.81 -1.40
N ALA A 94 8.95 -15.92 -0.89
CA ALA A 94 10.25 -16.30 -0.37
C ALA A 94 10.15 -17.29 0.80
N GLU A 95 9.29 -17.02 1.80
CA GLU A 95 9.10 -17.91 2.94
C GLU A 95 8.52 -19.27 2.53
N MET A 96 7.59 -19.30 1.57
CA MET A 96 7.00 -20.52 1.06
C MET A 96 8.03 -21.39 0.33
N LEU A 97 8.90 -20.79 -0.47
CA LEU A 97 10.04 -21.47 -1.11
C LEU A 97 11.09 -21.94 -0.10
N TRP A 98 11.34 -21.14 0.95
CA TRP A 98 12.31 -21.49 1.98
C TRP A 98 11.87 -22.71 2.79
N ASN A 99 10.59 -22.77 3.14
CA ASN A 99 10.02 -23.80 3.99
C ASN A 99 9.42 -24.99 3.21
N GLY A 100 9.21 -24.85 1.90
CA GLY A 100 8.51 -25.86 1.10
C GLY A 100 7.00 -25.90 1.37
N THR A 101 6.41 -24.75 1.68
CA THR A 101 4.98 -24.64 2.01
C THR A 101 4.20 -24.28 0.75
N GLY A 102 3.38 -25.19 0.23
CA GLY A 102 2.63 -24.97 -1.02
C GLY A 102 3.47 -25.05 -2.31
N THR A 103 4.76 -25.32 -2.18
CA THR A 103 5.74 -25.52 -3.26
C THR A 103 6.87 -26.43 -2.75
N ALA A 104 7.70 -26.98 -3.64
CA ALA A 104 8.95 -27.61 -3.21
C ALA A 104 9.93 -26.59 -2.62
N VAL A 105 10.79 -27.04 -1.70
CA VAL A 105 11.87 -26.20 -1.14
C VAL A 105 12.82 -25.77 -2.26
N ASN A 106 13.08 -24.47 -2.35
CA ASN A 106 14.14 -23.91 -3.19
C ASN A 106 14.74 -22.68 -2.48
N ARG A 107 15.84 -22.91 -1.74
CA ARG A 107 16.48 -21.89 -0.89
C ARG A 107 17.19 -20.78 -1.70
N PRO A 108 17.90 -21.08 -2.81
CA PRO A 108 18.42 -20.04 -3.70
C PRO A 108 17.31 -19.10 -4.22
N LEU A 109 16.22 -19.65 -4.75
CA LEU A 109 15.12 -18.85 -5.26
C LEU A 109 14.43 -18.07 -4.13
N ALA A 110 14.25 -18.68 -2.96
CA ALA A 110 13.72 -18.01 -1.79
C ALA A 110 14.55 -16.77 -1.40
N TYR A 111 15.89 -16.87 -1.43
CA TYR A 111 16.75 -15.71 -1.22
C TYR A 111 16.50 -14.62 -2.25
N ALA A 112 16.46 -14.95 -3.54
CA ALA A 112 16.22 -13.98 -4.60
C ALA A 112 14.90 -13.21 -4.40
N TRP A 113 13.83 -13.90 -4.01
CA TRP A 113 12.54 -13.26 -3.69
C TRP A 113 12.58 -12.40 -2.42
N MET A 114 13.35 -12.80 -1.39
CA MET A 114 13.50 -11.99 -0.18
C MET A 114 14.37 -10.74 -0.42
N ASP A 115 15.42 -10.84 -1.23
CA ASP A 115 16.21 -9.68 -1.66
C ASP A 115 15.35 -8.71 -2.49
N LEU A 116 14.51 -9.23 -3.39
CA LEU A 116 13.54 -8.44 -4.12
C LEU A 116 12.52 -7.75 -3.20
N ALA A 117 12.00 -8.45 -2.18
CA ALA A 117 11.11 -7.85 -1.19
C ALA A 117 11.80 -6.71 -0.43
N ALA A 118 13.11 -6.84 -0.20
CA ALA A 118 13.96 -5.84 0.45
C ALA A 118 14.43 -4.70 -0.47
N GLU A 119 14.07 -4.70 -1.75
CA GLU A 119 14.47 -3.68 -2.76
C GLU A 119 14.20 -2.24 -2.29
N ARG A 120 13.12 -2.01 -1.53
CA ARG A 120 12.75 -0.70 -0.97
C ARG A 120 13.43 -0.36 0.36
N GLY A 121 14.34 -1.21 0.83
CA GLY A 121 15.11 -0.98 2.06
C GLY A 121 14.33 -1.14 3.36
N TYR A 122 13.18 -1.82 3.34
CA TYR A 122 12.40 -2.06 4.57
C TYR A 122 13.20 -2.93 5.53
N LYS A 123 13.41 -2.43 6.76
CA LYS A 123 14.30 -3.04 7.75
C LYS A 123 14.00 -4.53 8.00
N GLY A 124 12.72 -4.90 8.14
CA GLY A 124 12.32 -6.29 8.38
C GLY A 124 12.71 -7.23 7.23
N PHE A 125 12.55 -6.80 5.98
CA PHE A 125 12.93 -7.60 4.81
C PHE A 125 14.45 -7.64 4.60
N LEU A 126 15.16 -6.55 4.88
CA LEU A 126 16.63 -6.54 4.90
C LEU A 126 17.18 -7.54 5.92
N GLU A 127 16.61 -7.58 7.14
CA GLU A 127 17.02 -8.55 8.16
C GLU A 127 16.79 -10.00 7.72
N LEU A 128 15.61 -10.30 7.16
CA LEU A 128 15.30 -11.64 6.64
C LEU A 128 16.22 -12.02 5.47
N ARG A 129 16.48 -11.08 4.55
CA ARG A 129 17.43 -11.27 3.44
C ARG A 129 18.80 -11.68 3.95
N GLU A 130 19.37 -10.93 4.90
CA GLU A 130 20.72 -11.24 5.41
C GLU A 130 20.74 -12.59 6.14
N ARG A 131 19.67 -12.95 6.86
CA ARG A 131 19.52 -14.28 7.47
C ARG A 131 19.50 -15.38 6.42
N TYR A 132 18.77 -15.20 5.31
CA TYR A 132 18.72 -16.18 4.24
C TYR A 132 20.09 -16.34 3.60
N TRP A 133 20.77 -15.24 3.26
CA TRP A 133 22.12 -15.27 2.68
C TRP A 133 23.12 -16.04 3.53
N ALA A 134 23.16 -15.74 4.84
CA ALA A 134 24.05 -16.40 5.79
C ALA A 134 23.80 -17.90 5.93
N ALA A 135 22.58 -18.35 5.64
CA ALA A 135 22.21 -19.76 5.73
C ALA A 135 22.40 -20.54 4.41
N LEU A 136 22.69 -19.86 3.29
CA LEU A 136 23.01 -20.51 2.02
C LEU A 136 24.47 -20.96 1.98
N SER A 137 24.73 -22.12 1.38
CA SER A 137 26.06 -22.54 0.95
C SER A 137 26.58 -21.68 -0.20
N GLU A 138 27.89 -21.71 -0.47
CA GLU A 138 28.49 -20.96 -1.58
C GLU A 138 27.86 -21.30 -2.93
N ALA A 139 27.58 -22.58 -3.20
CA ALA A 139 26.91 -23.01 -4.43
C ALA A 139 25.49 -22.44 -4.53
N GLU A 140 24.74 -22.45 -3.43
CA GLU A 140 23.40 -21.86 -3.37
C GLU A 140 23.44 -20.34 -3.53
N GLN A 141 24.45 -19.66 -3.00
CA GLN A 141 24.64 -18.21 -3.18
C GLN A 141 24.85 -17.85 -4.65
N VAL A 142 25.70 -18.60 -5.38
CA VAL A 142 25.89 -18.40 -6.83
C VAL A 142 24.58 -18.64 -7.59
N GLN A 143 23.85 -19.70 -7.24
CA GLN A 143 22.55 -19.99 -7.86
C GLN A 143 21.53 -18.89 -7.57
N ALA A 144 21.51 -18.36 -6.34
CA ALA A 144 20.57 -17.32 -5.94
C ALA A 144 20.81 -16.01 -6.71
N VAL A 145 22.08 -15.65 -6.95
CA VAL A 145 22.44 -14.50 -7.80
C VAL A 145 21.96 -14.73 -9.23
N THR A 146 22.23 -15.91 -9.78
CA THR A 146 21.87 -16.27 -11.16
C THR A 146 20.35 -16.30 -11.38
N GLU A 147 19.60 -16.96 -10.50
CA GLU A 147 18.13 -17.03 -10.58
C GLU A 147 17.47 -15.68 -10.27
N GLY A 148 18.09 -14.88 -9.40
CA GLY A 148 17.59 -13.57 -9.01
C GLY A 148 17.52 -12.57 -10.15
N GLU A 149 18.39 -12.67 -11.16
CA GLU A 149 18.32 -11.84 -12.36
C GLU A 149 16.96 -11.95 -13.05
N ALA A 150 16.45 -13.16 -13.25
CA ALA A 150 15.15 -13.39 -13.86
C ALA A 150 13.99 -12.92 -12.96
N VAL A 151 14.15 -13.06 -11.63
CA VAL A 151 13.18 -12.59 -10.64
C VAL A 151 13.09 -11.06 -10.67
N TYR A 152 14.21 -10.35 -10.60
CA TYR A 152 14.25 -8.88 -10.66
C TYR A 152 13.73 -8.34 -11.99
N ALA A 153 14.15 -8.93 -13.11
CA ALA A 153 13.69 -8.50 -14.43
C ALA A 153 12.15 -8.57 -14.54
N ARG A 154 11.51 -9.57 -13.93
CA ARG A 154 10.06 -9.78 -14.03
C ARG A 154 9.26 -9.10 -12.93
N PHE A 155 9.75 -9.10 -11.69
CA PHE A 155 9.00 -8.73 -10.48
C PHE A 155 9.56 -7.51 -9.73
N GLY A 156 10.73 -7.00 -10.13
CA GLY A 156 11.31 -5.77 -9.55
C GLY A 156 10.43 -4.56 -9.77
N ASP A 157 10.58 -3.56 -8.90
CA ASP A 157 9.76 -2.36 -8.94
C ASP A 157 9.78 -1.67 -10.31
N ALA A 158 10.95 -1.64 -10.97
CA ALA A 158 11.10 -1.10 -12.33
C ALA A 158 10.20 -1.80 -13.38
N ALA A 159 9.90 -3.09 -13.22
CA ALA A 159 9.00 -3.84 -14.09
C ALA A 159 7.54 -3.80 -13.59
N ALA A 160 7.33 -3.77 -12.27
CA ALA A 160 6.02 -3.90 -11.65
C ALA A 160 5.25 -2.57 -11.56
N GLU A 161 5.92 -1.45 -11.28
CA GLU A 161 5.29 -0.13 -11.17
C GLU A 161 4.50 0.29 -12.41
N PRO A 162 5.02 0.14 -13.65
CA PRO A 162 4.26 0.50 -14.84
C PRO A 162 2.98 -0.31 -14.98
N ARG A 163 2.98 -1.58 -14.54
CA ARG A 163 1.80 -2.46 -14.60
C ARG A 163 0.75 -2.04 -13.59
N LEU A 164 1.15 -1.74 -12.36
CA LEU A 164 0.23 -1.26 -11.33
C LEU A 164 -0.37 0.10 -11.72
N ALA A 165 0.46 1.03 -12.18
CA ALA A 165 0.01 2.32 -12.68
C ALA A 165 -0.95 2.19 -13.88
N LEU A 166 -0.74 1.20 -14.75
CA LEU A 166 -1.66 0.90 -15.84
C LEU A 166 -3.00 0.33 -15.33
N ALA A 167 -2.98 -0.56 -14.35
CA ALA A 167 -4.19 -1.11 -13.73
C ALA A 167 -5.04 0.00 -13.08
N MET A 168 -4.42 0.85 -12.25
CA MET A 168 -5.08 2.01 -11.62
C MET A 168 -5.71 2.94 -12.66
N ARG A 169 -4.95 3.33 -13.70
CA ARG A 169 -5.45 4.21 -14.76
C ARG A 169 -6.60 3.59 -15.57
N ARG A 170 -6.54 2.28 -15.83
CA ARG A 170 -7.63 1.57 -16.53
C ARG A 170 -8.91 1.60 -15.70
N GLU A 171 -8.80 1.34 -14.40
CA GLU A 171 -9.94 1.30 -13.50
C GLU A 171 -10.56 2.69 -13.28
N GLN A 172 -9.74 3.74 -13.08
CA GLN A 172 -10.23 5.12 -13.01
C GLN A 172 -11.02 5.53 -14.25
N LYS A 173 -10.55 5.14 -15.45
CA LYS A 173 -11.26 5.40 -16.71
C LYS A 173 -12.57 4.63 -16.80
N ARG A 174 -12.60 3.37 -16.34
CA ARG A 174 -13.80 2.53 -16.33
C ARG A 174 -14.88 3.09 -15.42
N MET A 175 -14.52 3.53 -14.21
CA MET A 175 -15.46 3.93 -13.18
C MET A 175 -15.96 5.37 -13.33
N THR A 176 -15.13 6.30 -13.81
CA THR A 176 -15.56 7.70 -14.00
C THR A 176 -16.40 7.92 -15.26
N GLY A 177 -16.34 7.01 -16.24
CA GLY A 177 -17.00 7.16 -17.56
C GLY A 177 -16.54 8.38 -18.37
N SER A 178 -15.66 9.22 -17.81
CA SER A 178 -15.17 10.47 -18.39
C SER A 178 -13.79 10.27 -19.02
N ARG A 179 -13.58 10.88 -20.18
CA ARG A 179 -12.27 10.89 -20.86
C ARG A 179 -11.23 11.71 -20.08
N THR A 180 -11.65 12.54 -19.11
CA THR A 180 -10.78 13.46 -18.35
C THR A 180 -10.42 12.96 -16.94
N GLY A 181 -11.04 11.88 -16.44
CA GLY A 181 -10.73 11.30 -15.12
C GLY A 181 -11.18 12.14 -13.91
N PHE A 182 -11.95 13.22 -14.09
CA PHE A 182 -12.43 14.06 -13.00
C PHE A 182 -13.59 13.39 -12.24
N ALA A 183 -13.33 12.99 -10.99
CA ALA A 183 -14.28 12.24 -10.16
C ALA A 183 -15.10 13.11 -9.18
N GLY A 184 -14.99 14.45 -9.23
CA GLY A 184 -15.48 15.36 -8.19
C GLY A 184 -16.99 15.33 -7.89
N ASN A 185 -17.80 14.69 -8.74
CA ASN A 185 -19.24 14.48 -8.52
C ASN A 185 -19.68 13.00 -8.67
N VAL A 186 -18.73 12.05 -8.71
CA VAL A 186 -19.05 10.63 -8.86
C VAL A 186 -19.53 10.09 -7.52
N LYS A 187 -20.79 9.66 -7.48
CA LYS A 187 -21.36 8.93 -6.34
C LYS A 187 -21.21 7.44 -6.62
N ILE A 188 -20.45 6.74 -5.78
CA ILE A 188 -20.32 5.29 -5.90
C ILE A 188 -21.42 4.67 -5.06
N LEU A 189 -22.32 3.94 -5.72
CA LEU A 189 -23.40 3.18 -5.09
C LEU A 189 -22.88 1.79 -4.80
N VAL A 190 -22.87 1.43 -3.52
CA VAL A 190 -22.32 0.17 -3.02
C VAL A 190 -23.45 -0.64 -2.39
N PRO A 191 -23.60 -1.93 -2.75
CA PRO A 191 -24.52 -2.82 -2.05
C PRO A 191 -24.08 -2.99 -0.59
N GLY A 192 -24.90 -2.52 0.35
CA GLY A 192 -24.72 -2.67 1.79
C GLY A 192 -25.38 -3.96 2.32
N PRO A 193 -25.19 -4.27 3.61
CA PRO A 193 -25.84 -5.40 4.26
C PRO A 193 -27.36 -5.34 4.07
N ASN A 194 -27.99 -6.50 3.87
CA ASN A 194 -29.45 -6.66 3.70
C ASN A 194 -30.05 -5.98 2.46
N GLY A 195 -29.28 -5.81 1.37
CA GLY A 195 -29.80 -5.26 0.11
C GLY A 195 -29.97 -3.74 0.10
N THR A 196 -29.40 -3.05 1.08
CA THR A 196 -29.34 -1.58 1.10
C THR A 196 -28.35 -1.08 0.05
N THR A 197 -28.49 0.17 -0.40
CA THR A 197 -27.49 0.83 -1.24
C THR A 197 -26.85 1.95 -0.43
N GLU A 198 -25.57 1.80 -0.11
CA GLU A 198 -24.78 2.80 0.58
C GLU A 198 -24.07 3.70 -0.44
N GLN A 199 -24.07 5.00 -0.18
CA GLN A 199 -23.38 5.98 -1.03
C GLN A 199 -22.01 6.29 -0.44
N ILE A 200 -20.95 6.01 -1.19
CA ILE A 200 -19.61 6.50 -0.87
C ILE A 200 -19.38 7.80 -1.62
N ASP A 201 -18.90 8.81 -0.89
CA ASP A 201 -18.38 10.04 -1.47
C ASP A 201 -17.18 9.69 -2.38
N GLY A 202 -17.27 10.04 -3.66
CA GLY A 202 -16.21 9.79 -4.63
C GLY A 202 -14.85 10.33 -4.18
N THR A 203 -14.79 11.39 -3.38
CA THR A 203 -13.51 11.91 -2.86
C THR A 203 -12.80 10.96 -1.88
N LYS A 204 -13.55 10.14 -1.13
CA LYS A 204 -12.99 9.10 -0.25
C LYS A 204 -12.47 7.91 -1.06
N PHE A 205 -13.19 7.53 -2.12
CA PHE A 205 -12.79 6.43 -2.98
C PHE A 205 -11.64 6.80 -3.91
N TYR A 206 -11.67 7.98 -4.52
CA TYR A 206 -10.66 8.50 -5.46
C TYR A 206 -9.58 9.35 -4.79
N ASP A 207 -9.33 9.13 -3.50
CA ASP A 207 -8.25 9.81 -2.82
C ASP A 207 -6.94 9.60 -3.59
N SER A 208 -6.27 10.70 -3.96
CA SER A 208 -5.08 10.66 -4.80
C SER A 208 -3.97 9.82 -4.17
N ARG A 209 -3.98 9.67 -2.84
CA ARG A 209 -3.04 8.79 -2.12
C ARG A 209 -3.11 7.35 -2.58
N TYR A 210 -4.26 6.87 -3.05
CA TYR A 210 -4.41 5.51 -3.53
C TYR A 210 -4.35 5.39 -5.05
N TRP A 211 -4.65 6.47 -5.78
CA TRP A 211 -4.86 6.42 -7.22
C TRP A 211 -3.76 7.10 -8.05
N ASP A 212 -2.90 7.90 -7.42
CA ASP A 212 -1.65 8.35 -7.99
C ASP A 212 -0.53 7.37 -7.64
N PRO A 213 0.17 6.74 -8.62
CA PRO A 213 1.15 5.70 -8.34
C PRO A 213 2.30 6.14 -7.42
N ALA A 214 2.72 7.41 -7.50
CA ALA A 214 3.81 7.93 -6.67
C ALA A 214 3.35 8.14 -5.23
N GLN A 215 2.16 8.74 -5.03
CA GLN A 215 1.57 8.87 -3.69
C GLN A 215 1.23 7.51 -3.08
N TYR A 216 0.79 6.56 -3.90
CA TYR A 216 0.50 5.20 -3.45
C TYR A 216 1.74 4.46 -2.98
N ARG A 217 2.85 4.56 -3.73
CA ARG A 217 4.16 4.05 -3.30
C ARG A 217 4.59 4.67 -1.98
N GLN A 218 4.52 6.00 -1.86
CA GLN A 218 4.86 6.69 -0.61
C GLN A 218 4.00 6.21 0.56
N TRP A 219 2.70 6.05 0.34
CA TRP A 219 1.78 5.51 1.35
C TRP A 219 2.20 4.09 1.78
N GLN A 220 2.48 3.18 0.84
CA GLN A 220 3.01 1.85 1.16
C GLN A 220 4.31 1.94 1.97
N ASP A 221 5.23 2.81 1.56
CA ASP A 221 6.51 2.99 2.25
C ASP A 221 6.29 3.47 3.69
N THR A 222 5.32 4.35 3.98
CA THR A 222 5.02 4.76 5.37
C THR A 222 4.56 3.62 6.28
N ILE A 223 3.81 2.65 5.71
CA ILE A 223 3.31 1.48 6.44
C ILE A 223 4.44 0.53 6.82
N TRP A 224 5.44 0.38 5.94
CA TRP A 224 6.48 -0.65 6.03
C TRP A 224 7.87 -0.15 6.46
N SER A 225 8.14 1.15 6.34
CA SER A 225 9.38 1.78 6.83
C SER A 225 9.39 2.02 8.33
N THR A 226 8.21 2.17 8.95
CA THR A 226 8.10 2.33 10.40
C THR A 226 8.41 1.00 11.09
N PRO A 227 9.37 0.93 12.03
CA PRO A 227 9.58 -0.27 12.82
C PRO A 227 8.31 -0.57 13.61
N ARG A 228 7.50 -1.52 13.13
CA ARG A 228 6.44 -2.09 13.96
C ARG A 228 7.16 -2.82 15.08
N VAL A 229 7.28 -2.17 16.25
CA VAL A 229 7.59 -2.84 17.51
C VAL A 229 6.37 -3.68 17.86
N ALA A 230 6.16 -4.75 17.10
CA ALA A 230 5.21 -5.80 17.35
C ALA A 230 6.04 -7.06 17.50
N ARG A 231 6.13 -7.51 18.74
CA ARG A 231 6.85 -8.70 19.20
C ARG A 231 6.35 -9.93 18.43
N VAL A 232 6.99 -10.26 17.30
CA VAL A 232 6.94 -11.61 16.74
C VAL A 232 8.07 -12.35 17.44
N ASP A 233 7.70 -13.23 18.36
CA ASP A 233 8.64 -14.03 19.15
C ASP A 233 9.26 -15.11 18.24
N VAL A 234 10.24 -14.69 17.42
CA VAL A 234 11.13 -15.61 16.71
C VAL A 234 12.40 -15.69 17.55
N GLY A 235 12.58 -16.84 18.22
CA GLY A 235 13.57 -17.07 19.26
C GLY A 235 14.96 -16.48 18.96
N SER A 236 15.51 -15.82 19.97
CA SER A 236 16.93 -15.45 20.14
C SER A 236 17.65 -15.02 18.86
N VAL A 237 17.43 -13.77 18.46
CA VAL A 237 18.24 -13.11 17.45
C VAL A 237 19.50 -12.55 18.11
N THR A 238 20.65 -13.16 17.84
CA THR A 238 21.95 -12.50 18.00
C THR A 238 21.91 -11.21 17.19
N GLN A 239 22.05 -10.08 17.89
CA GLN A 239 22.03 -8.75 17.29
C GLN A 239 23.29 -8.57 16.43
N LEU A 240 23.20 -8.95 15.16
CA LEU A 240 24.20 -8.55 14.17
C LEU A 240 24.09 -7.03 13.95
N PRO A 241 25.21 -6.31 13.74
CA PRO A 241 25.19 -4.87 13.51
C PRO A 241 24.24 -4.55 12.35
N ALA A 242 23.35 -3.59 12.56
CA ALA A 242 22.41 -3.12 11.56
C ALA A 242 23.17 -2.39 10.44
N GLU A 243 23.69 -3.13 9.47
CA GLU A 243 24.12 -2.56 8.19
C GLU A 243 22.89 -2.31 7.31
N THR A 244 22.06 -1.35 7.73
CA THR A 244 21.03 -0.74 6.91
C THR A 244 21.73 0.03 5.79
N GLY A 245 21.94 -0.61 4.63
CA GLY A 245 22.63 0.00 3.50
C GLY A 245 23.36 -0.95 2.55
N ARG A 246 23.36 -2.27 2.78
CA ARG A 246 23.94 -3.19 1.80
C ARG A 246 23.04 -3.27 0.54
N PRO A 247 23.55 -2.90 -0.64
CA PRO A 247 22.79 -3.03 -1.89
C PRO A 247 22.41 -4.49 -2.14
N SER A 248 21.45 -4.70 -3.05
CA SER A 248 21.11 -6.04 -3.55
C SER A 248 22.37 -6.75 -4.04
N ARG A 249 22.42 -8.07 -3.81
CA ARG A 249 23.49 -8.93 -4.37
C ARG A 249 23.14 -9.40 -5.78
N ILE A 250 21.91 -9.20 -6.23
CA ILE A 250 21.49 -9.43 -7.60
C ILE A 250 21.95 -8.22 -8.43
N PRO A 251 22.62 -8.43 -9.57
CA PRO A 251 23.03 -7.33 -10.42
C PRO A 251 21.81 -6.61 -11.00
N GLU A 252 22.00 -5.36 -11.40
CA GLU A 252 20.98 -4.61 -12.10
C GLU A 252 20.68 -5.25 -13.47
N VAL A 253 19.40 -5.48 -13.76
CA VAL A 253 18.93 -6.16 -14.96
C VAL A 253 17.87 -5.34 -15.68
N ALA A 254 17.76 -5.52 -16.99
CA ALA A 254 16.73 -4.85 -17.77
C ALA A 254 15.32 -5.31 -17.32
N PRO A 255 14.41 -4.39 -16.96
CA PRO A 255 13.06 -4.74 -16.53
C PRO A 255 12.23 -5.25 -17.71
N GLN A 256 11.29 -6.15 -17.41
CA GLN A 256 10.37 -6.77 -18.37
C GLN A 256 8.93 -6.34 -18.11
N PRO A 257 8.56 -5.05 -18.29
CA PRO A 257 7.21 -4.57 -17.95
C PRO A 257 6.09 -5.31 -18.71
N ASP A 258 6.38 -5.84 -19.90
CA ASP A 258 5.44 -6.57 -20.76
C ASP A 258 5.42 -8.09 -20.53
N ALA A 259 6.11 -8.59 -19.49
CA ALA A 259 6.06 -10.01 -19.14
C ALA A 259 4.60 -10.46 -18.90
N PRO A 260 4.24 -11.71 -19.23
CA PRO A 260 2.91 -12.22 -18.93
C PRO A 260 2.70 -12.34 -17.42
N GLU A 261 1.51 -11.97 -16.95
CA GLU A 261 1.09 -12.19 -15.56
C GLU A 261 1.18 -13.70 -15.23
N PRO A 262 1.68 -14.07 -14.03
CA PRO A 262 1.64 -15.46 -13.58
C PRO A 262 0.21 -16.01 -13.65
N LYS A 263 0.03 -17.15 -14.30
CA LYS A 263 -1.25 -17.86 -14.29
C LYS A 263 -1.42 -18.48 -12.92
N THR A 264 -2.55 -18.19 -12.29
CA THR A 264 -3.06 -19.04 -11.24
C THR A 264 -4.31 -19.69 -11.79
N ASP A 265 -4.42 -21.00 -11.64
CA ASP A 265 -5.63 -21.72 -12.00
C ASP A 265 -6.71 -21.38 -10.94
N ASP A 266 -7.24 -20.16 -10.96
CA ASP A 266 -8.19 -19.67 -9.96
C ASP A 266 -9.49 -19.18 -10.59
N ALA A 267 -10.55 -19.92 -10.29
CA ALA A 267 -11.90 -19.39 -10.26
C ALA A 267 -11.94 -18.22 -9.27
N GLN A 268 -12.48 -17.09 -9.71
CA GLN A 268 -12.73 -15.95 -8.84
C GLN A 268 -13.65 -16.37 -7.68
N PRO A 269 -13.44 -15.86 -6.45
CA PRO A 269 -14.45 -15.96 -5.42
C PRO A 269 -15.71 -15.26 -5.93
N GLN A 270 -16.74 -16.06 -6.21
CA GLN A 270 -18.06 -15.54 -6.51
C GLN A 270 -18.54 -14.77 -5.27
N PRO A 271 -19.08 -13.56 -5.43
CA PRO A 271 -19.99 -13.02 -4.43
C PRO A 271 -21.05 -14.08 -4.16
N ILE A 272 -21.25 -14.44 -2.90
CA ILE A 272 -22.19 -15.49 -2.46
C ILE A 272 -23.51 -15.33 -3.23
N PRO A 273 -23.93 -16.30 -4.06
CA PRO A 273 -25.26 -16.28 -4.66
C PRO A 273 -26.26 -16.53 -3.55
N GLY A 274 -26.85 -15.45 -3.05
CA GLY A 274 -27.77 -15.46 -1.93
C GLY A 274 -28.68 -14.23 -1.97
N GLN A 275 -29.28 -13.97 -3.13
CA GLN A 275 -30.61 -13.39 -3.17
C GLN A 275 -31.60 -14.56 -3.08
N HIS A 276 -32.41 -14.57 -2.02
CA HIS A 276 -33.80 -14.12 -2.12
C HIS A 276 -34.16 -13.36 -0.84
#